data_AF-L1QG16-F1
#
_entry.id   AF-L1QG16-F1
#
_cell.length_a   1.000
_cell.length_b   1.000
_cell.length_c   1.000
_cell.angle_alpha   90.00
_cell.angle_beta   90.00
_cell.angle_gamma   90.00
#
_symmetry.space_group_name_H-M   'P 1'
#
loop_
_entity.id
_entity.type
_entity.pdbx_description
1 polymer ?
#
loop_
_entity_poly.entity_id
_entity_poly.type
_entity_poly.pdbx_seq_one_letter_code
_entity_poly.pdbx_strand_id
1 'polypeptide(L)'
;MKRGLFMAVHLITYYLQEQFHEHEGCGCEDHSHDHSCNCDDNHEHSENCGCGDDDCGCGGDDDYDLIGVIESLGRWAQFMPTSFLVESSLTCDEILDKLAPTIGSRDLLFVSKVNSKDMACLTPQVKDWIQKVESQQ
;
A
#
# COMPACT_ATOMS: atom_id res chain seq x y z
N MET A 1 14.79 6.55 31.91
CA MET A 1 14.77 5.14 31.45
C MET A 1 14.68 5.14 29.93
N LYS A 2 15.74 4.76 29.21
CA LYS A 2 15.63 4.53 27.77
C LYS A 2 14.85 3.23 27.63
N ARG A 3 13.59 3.30 27.17
CA ARG A 3 12.87 2.11 26.69
C ARG A 3 13.79 1.50 25.63
N GLY A 4 14.34 0.31 25.87
CA GLY A 4 14.92 -0.47 24.78
C GLY A 4 13.80 -0.67 23.77
N LEU A 5 13.94 -0.08 22.57
CA LEU A 5 12.96 -0.32 21.51
C LEU A 5 13.12 -1.78 21.10
N PHE A 6 12.18 -2.63 21.50
CA PHE A 6 12.07 -3.99 20.99
C PHE A 6 11.67 -3.89 19.51
N MET A 7 12.56 -4.22 18.59
CA MET A 7 12.25 -4.28 17.15
C MET A 7 11.69 -5.65 16.80
N ALA A 8 10.50 -5.71 16.21
CA ALA A 8 9.84 -6.94 15.80
C ALA A 8 9.48 -6.90 14.32
N VAL A 9 9.35 -8.08 13.70
CA VAL A 9 8.85 -8.22 12.34
C VAL A 9 7.34 -8.44 12.37
N HIS A 10 6.63 -7.65 11.58
CA HIS A 10 5.18 -7.72 11.41
C HIS A 10 4.86 -8.09 9.96
N LEU A 11 3.94 -9.02 9.78
CA LEU A 11 3.31 -9.30 8.49
C LEU A 11 2.06 -8.45 8.39
N ILE A 12 2.07 -7.54 7.42
CA ILE A 12 0.95 -6.72 7.01
C ILE A 12 0.39 -7.36 5.75
N THR A 13 -0.88 -7.77 5.81
CA THR A 13 -1.60 -8.32 4.65
C THR A 13 -2.83 -7.47 4.43
N TYR A 14 -3.05 -7.07 3.19
CA TYR A 14 -4.23 -6.31 2.82
C TYR A 14 -4.98 -6.97 1.67
N TYR A 15 -6.23 -6.56 1.51
CA TYR A 15 -7.05 -6.85 0.35
C TYR A 15 -7.89 -5.61 0.10
N LEU A 16 -7.63 -4.96 -1.02
CA LEU A 16 -8.36 -3.80 -1.48
C LEU A 16 -9.45 -4.31 -2.42
N GLN A 17 -10.71 -4.03 -2.09
CA GLN A 17 -11.80 -4.33 -2.98
C GLN A 17 -11.75 -3.31 -4.11
N GLU A 18 -11.61 -3.79 -5.35
CA GLU A 18 -11.80 -2.93 -6.52
C GLU A 18 -13.13 -2.20 -6.36
N GLN A 19 -13.06 -0.87 -6.26
CA GLN A 19 -14.22 -0.07 -6.57
C GLN A 19 -14.42 -0.21 -8.08
N PHE A 20 -15.19 -1.23 -8.46
CA PHE A 20 -15.90 -1.14 -9.72
C PHE A 20 -16.75 0.12 -9.60
N HIS A 21 -16.24 1.21 -10.15
CA HIS A 21 -17.12 2.17 -10.77
C HIS A 21 -17.83 1.38 -11.87
N GLU A 22 -18.97 0.77 -11.54
CA GLU A 22 -20.00 0.55 -12.54
C GLU A 22 -20.18 1.92 -13.19
N HIS A 23 -19.68 2.08 -14.41
CA HIS A 23 -20.09 3.17 -15.28
C HIS A 23 -21.58 2.99 -15.69
N GLU A 24 -22.46 2.55 -14.79
CA GLU A 24 -23.90 2.79 -14.89
C GLU A 24 -24.16 4.23 -14.42
N GLY A 25 -23.78 5.20 -15.27
CA GLY A 25 -24.11 6.60 -15.04
C GLY A 25 -22.95 7.58 -14.88
N CYS A 26 -21.80 7.33 -15.50
CA CYS A 26 -21.02 8.48 -15.95
C CYS A 26 -21.90 9.19 -16.99
N GLY A 27 -22.41 10.37 -16.63
CA GLY A 27 -23.17 11.25 -17.51
C GLY A 27 -22.29 11.83 -18.61
N CYS A 28 -21.59 10.99 -19.38
CA CYS A 28 -21.25 11.28 -20.75
C CYS A 28 -22.55 11.23 -21.56
N GLU A 29 -23.41 12.23 -21.30
CA GLU A 29 -24.39 12.67 -22.28
C GLU A 29 -23.64 12.84 -23.61
N ASP A 30 -24.30 12.39 -24.67
CA ASP A 30 -23.93 12.49 -26.07
C ASP A 30 -23.33 13.87 -26.42
N HIS A 31 -22.03 14.00 -26.17
CA HIS A 31 -21.22 15.09 -26.65
C HIS A 31 -20.59 14.61 -27.94
N SER A 32 -21.36 14.75 -29.02
CA SER A 32 -20.86 14.95 -30.37
C SER A 32 -20.00 16.21 -30.41
N HIS A 33 -18.83 16.15 -29.77
CA HIS A 33 -17.78 17.11 -29.95
C HIS A 33 -16.87 16.56 -31.05
N ASP A 34 -16.85 17.29 -32.16
CA ASP A 34 -15.76 17.35 -33.11
C ASP A 34 -14.44 17.46 -32.32
N HIS A 35 -13.86 16.31 -31.99
CA HIS A 35 -12.58 16.21 -31.38
C HIS A 35 -11.53 16.43 -32.47
N SER A 36 -11.29 17.70 -32.77
CA SER A 36 -9.94 18.19 -33.06
C SER A 36 -9.08 18.05 -31.79
N CYS A 37 -8.91 16.82 -31.29
CA CYS A 37 -7.77 16.48 -30.46
C CYS A 37 -6.72 15.91 -31.41
N ASN A 38 -5.77 16.76 -31.76
CA ASN A 38 -4.57 16.38 -32.48
C ASN A 38 -3.65 15.63 -31.50
N CYS A 39 -4.00 14.39 -31.14
CA CYS A 39 -3.11 13.47 -30.44
C CYS A 39 -2.26 12.73 -31.48
N ASP A 40 -1.25 13.44 -31.97
CA ASP A 40 -0.12 12.88 -32.71
C ASP A 40 0.79 12.10 -31.75
N ASP A 41 1.45 11.09 -32.29
CA ASP A 41 2.30 10.12 -31.61
C ASP A 41 3.37 10.75 -30.67
N ASN A 42 3.59 10.08 -29.53
CA ASN A 42 4.63 10.30 -28.50
C ASN A 42 4.28 11.27 -27.36
N HIS A 43 3.89 10.76 -26.20
CA HIS A 43 4.20 11.45 -24.94
C HIS A 43 4.58 10.48 -23.81
N GLU A 44 5.83 10.63 -23.37
CA GLU A 44 6.38 10.15 -22.11
C GLU A 44 5.56 10.69 -20.93
N HIS A 45 5.33 9.86 -19.91
CA HIS A 45 4.62 10.22 -18.68
C HIS A 45 5.40 11.28 -17.89
N SER A 46 5.19 12.55 -18.20
CA SER A 46 5.68 13.70 -17.45
C SER A 46 4.54 14.31 -16.63
N GLU A 47 4.38 13.82 -15.40
CA GLU A 47 3.96 14.42 -14.11
C GLU A 47 3.14 15.73 -14.03
N ASN A 48 2.47 16.23 -15.07
CA ASN A 48 1.63 17.41 -14.94
C ASN A 48 0.54 17.45 -16.02
N CYS A 49 -0.51 16.65 -15.84
CA CYS A 49 -1.78 16.90 -16.52
C CYS A 49 -2.42 18.16 -15.89
N GLY A 50 -2.35 19.28 -16.62
CA GLY A 50 -2.89 20.58 -16.22
C GLY A 50 -4.42 20.62 -16.25
N CYS A 51 -5.05 19.86 -15.36
CA CYS A 51 -6.48 19.95 -15.06
C CYS A 51 -6.63 20.97 -13.93
N GLY A 52 -7.19 22.14 -14.23
CA GLY A 52 -7.39 23.20 -13.23
C GLY A 52 -8.48 22.82 -12.23
N ASP A 53 -8.18 23.07 -10.94
CA ASP A 53 -9.00 23.27 -9.71
C ASP A 53 -10.37 22.58 -9.51
N ASP A 54 -10.81 21.70 -10.40
CA ASP A 54 -11.94 20.82 -10.20
C ASP A 54 -11.39 19.44 -9.84
N ASP A 55 -11.68 19.00 -8.62
CA ASP A 55 -11.39 17.68 -8.03
C ASP A 55 -11.85 16.55 -8.96
N CYS A 56 -11.04 16.23 -9.97
CA CYS A 56 -11.44 15.37 -11.08
C CYS A 56 -11.41 13.89 -10.72
N GLY A 57 -11.23 13.53 -9.43
CA GLY A 57 -11.30 12.15 -8.95
C GLY A 57 -10.41 11.18 -9.73
N CYS A 58 -9.39 11.70 -10.45
CA CYS A 58 -8.33 10.90 -11.05
C CYS A 58 -7.42 10.46 -9.90
N GLY A 59 -7.98 9.59 -9.05
CA GLY A 59 -7.33 8.98 -7.92
C GLY A 59 -6.01 8.39 -8.41
N GLY A 60 -4.94 8.74 -7.70
CA GLY A 60 -3.79 7.85 -7.69
C GLY A 60 -4.29 6.47 -7.26
N ASP A 61 -3.61 5.41 -7.71
CA ASP A 61 -3.95 4.05 -7.31
C ASP A 61 -4.16 4.03 -5.78
N ASP A 62 -5.32 3.57 -5.31
CA ASP A 62 -5.68 3.55 -3.88
C ASP A 62 -4.59 2.85 -3.03
N ASP A 63 -3.82 1.96 -3.67
CA ASP A 63 -2.69 1.23 -3.14
C ASP A 63 -1.45 2.11 -2.85
N TYR A 64 -1.24 3.22 -3.56
CA TYR A 64 0.00 4.03 -3.46
C TYR A 64 0.14 4.68 -2.08
N ASP A 65 -0.97 5.19 -1.53
CA ASP A 65 -1.00 5.80 -0.21
C ASP A 65 -0.75 4.75 0.89
N LEU A 66 -1.38 3.57 0.77
CA LEU A 66 -1.18 2.46 1.70
C LEU A 66 0.27 1.97 1.69
N ILE A 67 0.83 1.70 0.51
CA ILE A 67 2.21 1.23 0.36
C ILE A 67 3.17 2.30 0.88
N GLY A 68 2.97 3.57 0.56
CA GLY A 68 3.79 4.67 1.07
C GLY A 68 3.82 4.73 2.60
N VAL A 69 2.68 4.51 3.27
CA VAL A 69 2.65 4.44 4.75
C VAL A 69 3.37 3.19 5.24
N ILE A 70 3.18 2.01 4.64
CA ILE A 70 3.89 0.76 5.00
C ILE A 70 5.41 0.96 4.94
N GLU A 71 5.91 1.55 3.86
CA GLU A 71 7.34 1.79 3.66
C GLU A 71 7.93 2.76 4.70
N SER A 72 7.11 3.68 5.22
CA SER A 72 7.52 4.64 6.25
C SER A 72 7.67 4.04 7.66
N LEU A 73 7.14 2.83 7.91
CA LEU A 73 7.10 2.21 9.24
C LEU A 73 8.46 1.64 9.70
N GLY A 74 9.37 1.40 8.76
CA GLY A 74 10.70 0.83 9.04
C GLY A 74 11.31 0.11 7.83
N ARG A 75 12.20 -0.86 8.11
CA ARG A 75 12.74 -1.72 7.03
C ARG A 75 11.66 -2.69 6.62
N TRP A 76 11.43 -2.81 5.32
CA TRP A 76 10.36 -3.65 4.79
C TRP A 76 10.85 -4.57 3.68
N ALA A 77 10.06 -5.60 3.41
CA ALA A 77 10.19 -6.47 2.25
C ALA A 77 8.79 -6.87 1.77
N GLN A 78 8.49 -6.64 0.50
CA GLN A 78 7.28 -7.19 -0.10
C GLN A 78 7.47 -8.70 -0.29
N PHE A 79 6.66 -9.48 0.43
CA PHE A 79 6.77 -10.94 0.44
C PHE A 79 5.76 -11.59 -0.50
N MET A 80 4.59 -10.97 -0.66
CA MET A 80 3.51 -11.35 -1.59
C MET A 80 2.93 -10.07 -2.22
N PRO A 81 2.18 -10.16 -3.33
CA PRO A 81 1.59 -8.98 -3.97
C PRO A 81 0.84 -8.07 -3.00
N THR A 82 0.08 -8.67 -2.07
CA THR A 82 -0.69 -7.95 -1.05
C THR A 82 -0.18 -8.18 0.37
N SER A 83 1.11 -8.50 0.53
CA SER A 83 1.69 -8.65 1.87
C SER A 83 3.13 -8.20 2.00
N PHE A 84 3.37 -7.48 3.09
CA PHE A 84 4.64 -6.88 3.45
C PHE A 84 5.10 -7.41 4.79
N LEU A 85 6.40 -7.73 4.88
CA LEU A 85 7.07 -7.90 6.16
C LEU A 85 7.71 -6.57 6.53
N VAL A 86 7.44 -6.09 7.73
CA VAL A 86 7.94 -4.80 8.23
C VAL A 86 8.60 -5.01 9.57
N GLU A 87 9.87 -4.64 9.65
CA GLU A 87 10.57 -4.49 10.90
C GLU A 87 10.28 -3.11 11.48
N SER A 88 9.61 -3.11 12.64
CA SER A 88 9.26 -1.89 13.35
C SER A 88 9.36 -2.09 14.85
N SER A 89 9.43 -0.97 15.55
CA SER A 89 9.38 -0.92 17.01
C SER A 89 7.96 -0.70 17.56
N LEU A 90 7.01 -0.49 16.64
CA LEU A 90 5.59 -0.32 16.94
C LEU A 90 4.92 -1.66 17.22
N THR A 91 3.82 -1.64 17.96
CA THR A 91 2.93 -2.80 18.13
C THR A 91 2.03 -3.00 16.91
N CYS A 92 1.38 -4.17 16.80
CA CYS A 92 0.40 -4.41 15.76
C CYS A 92 -0.71 -3.34 15.75
N ASP A 93 -1.21 -2.97 16.93
CA ASP A 93 -2.28 -1.97 17.08
C ASP A 93 -1.80 -0.58 16.62
N GLU A 94 -0.59 -0.16 17.01
CA GLU A 94 -0.01 1.12 16.58
C GLU A 94 0.25 1.17 15.06
N ILE A 95 0.60 0.04 14.44
CA ILE A 95 0.75 -0.08 12.99
C ILE A 95 -0.63 0.00 12.32
N LEU A 96 -1.62 -0.71 12.86
CA LEU A 96 -2.98 -0.71 12.35
C LEU A 96 -3.59 0.69 12.40
N ASP A 97 -3.43 1.41 13.50
CA ASP A 97 -3.92 2.78 13.67
C ASP A 97 -3.34 3.75 12.62
N LYS A 98 -2.11 3.50 12.15
CA LYS A 98 -1.47 4.30 11.11
C LYS A 98 -1.95 3.98 9.70
N LEU A 99 -2.34 2.74 9.45
CA LEU A 99 -2.75 2.24 8.12
C LEU A 99 -4.27 2.32 7.92
N ALA A 100 -5.07 2.28 8.99
CA ALA A 100 -6.52 2.36 8.92
C ALA A 100 -7.05 3.60 8.15
N PRO A 101 -6.40 4.78 8.18
CA PRO A 101 -6.85 5.93 7.40
C PRO A 101 -6.65 5.81 5.89
N THR A 102 -5.79 4.89 5.42
CA THR A 102 -5.44 4.73 4.00
C THR A 102 -6.24 3.63 3.31
N ILE A 103 -7.24 3.05 3.99
CA ILE A 103 -8.06 1.97 3.45
C ILE A 103 -9.55 2.33 3.52
N GLY A 104 -10.32 1.84 2.56
CA GLY A 104 -11.76 2.00 2.51
C GLY A 104 -12.49 1.09 3.51
N SER A 105 -13.75 1.43 3.78
CA SER A 105 -14.60 0.69 4.75
C SER A 105 -14.91 -0.77 4.38
N ARG A 106 -14.66 -1.16 3.12
CA ARG A 106 -14.88 -2.53 2.63
C ARG A 106 -13.60 -3.34 2.47
N ASP A 107 -12.45 -2.69 2.65
CA ASP A 107 -11.15 -3.31 2.52
C ASP A 107 -10.81 -4.11 3.76
N LEU A 108 -9.89 -5.06 3.61
CA LEU A 108 -9.40 -5.88 4.71
C LEU A 108 -7.93 -5.58 4.95
N LEU A 109 -7.57 -5.37 6.21
CA LEU A 109 -6.20 -5.16 6.64
C LEU A 109 -5.94 -5.99 7.89
N PHE A 110 -4.85 -6.76 7.86
CA PHE A 110 -4.39 -7.57 8.96
C PHE A 110 -2.93 -7.24 9.27
N VAL A 111 -2.65 -7.05 10.57
CA VAL A 111 -1.29 -6.87 11.08
C VAL A 111 -1.04 -7.97 12.10
N SER A 112 -0.01 -8.77 11.86
CA SER A 112 0.36 -9.86 12.76
C SER A 112 1.86 -9.83 13.05
N LYS A 113 2.24 -10.07 14.30
CA LYS A 113 3.65 -10.23 14.66
C LYS A 113 4.09 -11.63 14.22
N VAL A 114 5.20 -11.69 13.49
CA VAL A 114 5.80 -12.95 13.02
C VAL A 114 7.09 -13.22 13.79
N ASN A 115 7.33 -14.48 14.07
CA ASN A 115 8.53 -14.95 14.73
C ASN A 115 9.13 -16.14 13.97
N SER A 116 10.45 -16.30 14.05
CA SER A 116 11.16 -17.31 13.26
C SER A 116 10.79 -18.75 13.63
N LYS A 117 10.26 -18.94 14.85
CA LYS A 117 9.87 -20.26 15.40
C LYS A 117 8.49 -20.71 14.95
N ASP A 118 7.53 -19.79 14.84
CA ASP A 118 6.14 -20.13 14.52
C ASP A 118 5.79 -19.78 13.06
N MET A 119 6.81 -19.60 12.21
CA MET A 119 6.64 -19.42 10.77
C MET A 119 7.34 -20.50 9.93
N ALA A 120 6.76 -20.78 8.77
CA ALA A 120 7.33 -21.59 7.71
C ALA A 120 7.19 -20.84 6.38
N CYS A 121 8.23 -20.88 5.54
CA CYS A 121 8.17 -20.38 4.18
C CYS A 121 9.11 -21.19 3.27
N LEU A 122 8.85 -21.15 1.96
CA LEU A 122 9.68 -21.82 0.95
C LEU A 122 10.99 -21.07 0.68
N THR A 123 11.14 -19.84 1.18
CA THR A 123 12.27 -18.95 0.91
C THR A 123 13.12 -18.78 2.18
N PRO A 124 14.17 -19.60 2.39
CA PRO A 124 14.92 -19.62 3.65
C PRO A 124 15.46 -18.26 4.09
N GLN A 125 15.83 -17.40 3.13
CA GLN A 125 16.37 -16.07 3.38
C GLN A 125 15.41 -15.17 4.19
N VAL A 126 14.09 -15.37 4.04
CA VAL A 126 13.09 -14.62 4.82
C VAL A 126 13.16 -15.03 6.28
N LYS A 127 13.27 -16.34 6.54
CA LYS A 127 13.41 -16.87 7.90
C LYS A 127 14.72 -16.43 8.54
N ASP A 128 15.82 -16.45 7.79
CA ASP A 128 17.14 -16.00 8.25
C ASP A 128 17.13 -14.49 8.60
N TRP A 129 16.45 -13.67 7.79
CA TRP A 129 16.31 -12.24 8.06
C TRP A 129 15.52 -11.98 9.35
N ILE A 130 14.40 -12.67 9.55
CA ILE A 130 13.59 -12.55 10.77
C ILE A 130 14.40 -12.99 12.01
N GLN A 131 15.14 -14.09 11.92
CA GLN A 131 16.03 -14.55 13.00
C GLN A 131 17.10 -13.50 13.35
N LYS A 132 17.65 -12.82 12.33
CA LYS A 132 18.63 -11.76 12.54
C LYS A 132 18.00 -10.59 13.31
N VAL A 133 16.79 -10.16 12.95
CA VAL A 133 16.07 -9.10 13.66
C VAL A 133 15.80 -9.51 15.11
N GLU A 134 15.33 -10.73 15.34
CA GLU A 134 15.09 -11.25 16.70
C GLU A 134 16.36 -11.30 17.56
N SER A 135 17.51 -11.64 16.98
CA SER A 135 18.79 -11.69 17.70
C SER A 135 19.40 -10.32 18.04
N GLN A 136 18.85 -9.25 17.46
CA GLN A 136 19.27 -7.86 17.71
C GLN A 136 18.46 -7.19 18.83
N GLN A 137 17.48 -7.89 19.41
CA GLN A 137 16.69 -7.47 20.59
C GLN A 137 17.47 -7.69 21.89
#